data_AF-A0A7Y1G058-F1
#
_entry.id   AF-A0A7Y1G058-F1
#
_cell.length_a   1.000
_cell.length_b   1.000
_cell.length_c   1.000
_cell.angle_alpha   90.00
_cell.angle_beta   90.00
_cell.angle_gamma   90.00
#
_symmetry.space_group_name_H-M   'P 1'
#
loop_
_entity.id
_entity.type
_entity.pdbx_description
1 polymer ?
#
loop_
_entity_poly.entity_id
_entity_poly.type
_entity_poly.pdbx_seq_one_letter_code
_entity_poly.pdbx_strand_id
1 'polypeptide(L)'
;MEKRHCETLEELRMAIEAYGPGVLYRGQAQHYPDSNSIPSLSTTFQRQGCVPDLMIKWTYYAKRALQHLVRGWKKTGDTATNQAILQHYGFRSFFLDASGDPRVAAWFASNRFESKIAVNLVEDCFEDPVWLRTLNAWFVPTEDIGHLYLISQKSLRQSGIQAVHLSEIATDQGAPRYVRQDAYMVGPLIQSGLSGDCIPCHITAPAEVLRNFAEDYNAGWLFPEPSDDPVYRELLAIPWEKMRHVPDDCLEAFQRSLELPEYSWHLQKHMPPRSAMYRPFWTRDLPPPPACQTATATQIAQLLCSGSLYHGASTPRFILPEINKLLEEYDEISIEVDGLVYHGMDTRYGKGVGIVKMPEDIVCVFEYGVDHPGLRIMGVGRFYGLHYRIDSSGGWERVMHEDDCTCGSDHAENFSLLGRVDLSLKDRWLKCVEPGLYVQNGVDLTSDPLATWGEPS
;
A
#
# COMPACT_ATOMS: atom_id res chain seq x y z
N MET A 1 -21.75 26.27 -14.70
CA MET A 1 -20.34 26.26 -15.08
C MET A 1 -20.09 27.24 -16.21
N GLU A 2 -19.26 28.26 -15.97
CA GLU A 2 -18.75 29.18 -16.99
C GLU A 2 -17.65 28.49 -17.83
N LYS A 3 -17.56 28.77 -19.12
CA LYS A 3 -16.48 28.30 -20.00
C LYS A 3 -15.68 29.50 -20.50
N ARG A 4 -14.36 29.51 -20.31
CA ARG A 4 -13.46 30.56 -20.81
C ARG A 4 -12.36 29.94 -21.66
N HIS A 5 -12.04 30.61 -22.76
CA HIS A 5 -10.86 30.31 -23.55
C HIS A 5 -9.84 31.43 -23.35
N CYS A 6 -8.59 31.07 -23.06
CA CYS A 6 -7.49 32.01 -22.89
C CYS A 6 -6.41 31.71 -23.92
N GLU A 7 -6.09 32.68 -24.77
CA GLU A 7 -5.05 32.57 -25.80
C GLU A 7 -3.69 33.09 -25.30
N THR A 8 -3.68 33.89 -24.22
CA THR A 8 -2.46 34.49 -23.67
C THR A 8 -2.27 34.20 -22.19
N LEU A 9 -1.01 34.31 -21.74
CA LEU A 9 -0.64 34.16 -20.32
C LEU A 9 -1.37 35.16 -19.42
N GLU A 10 -1.57 36.39 -19.90
CA GLU A 10 -2.24 37.45 -19.14
C GLU A 10 -3.74 37.17 -19.00
N GLU A 11 -4.40 36.70 -20.06
CA GLU A 11 -5.79 36.27 -19.99
C GLU A 11 -5.99 35.12 -19.01
N LEU A 12 -5.07 34.14 -19.00
CA LEU A 12 -5.13 33.02 -18.07
C LEU A 12 -4.97 33.49 -16.61
N ARG A 13 -4.02 34.39 -16.33
CA ARG A 13 -3.82 34.99 -15.00
C ARG A 13 -5.07 35.71 -14.52
N MET A 14 -5.60 36.63 -15.34
CA MET A 14 -6.82 37.37 -15.02
C MET A 14 -8.02 36.44 -14.81
N ALA A 15 -8.14 35.37 -15.62
CA ALA A 15 -9.24 34.42 -15.49
C ALA A 15 -9.18 33.64 -14.18
N ILE A 16 -7.99 33.25 -13.72
CA ILE A 16 -7.79 32.57 -12.43
C ILE A 16 -8.01 33.53 -11.26
N GLU A 17 -7.44 34.73 -11.31
CA GLU A 17 -7.54 35.75 -10.25
C GLU A 17 -8.98 36.20 -10.01
N ALA A 18 -9.82 36.24 -11.06
CA ALA A 18 -11.21 36.67 -10.97
C ALA A 18 -12.07 35.83 -9.99
N TYR A 19 -11.68 34.59 -9.68
CA TYR A 19 -12.42 33.73 -8.76
C TYR A 19 -11.98 33.88 -7.29
N GLY A 20 -10.82 34.50 -7.04
CA GLY A 20 -10.31 34.75 -5.70
C GLY A 20 -10.03 33.47 -4.88
N PRO A 21 -9.86 33.60 -3.55
CA PRO A 21 -9.56 32.46 -2.68
C PRO A 21 -10.76 31.52 -2.50
N GLY A 22 -10.49 30.26 -2.18
CA GLY A 22 -11.52 29.26 -1.87
C GLY A 22 -11.96 28.41 -3.07
N VAL A 23 -11.20 28.45 -4.16
CA VAL A 23 -11.28 27.49 -5.27
C VAL A 23 -10.09 26.52 -5.22
N LEU A 24 -10.30 25.31 -5.72
CA LEU A 24 -9.27 24.31 -5.98
C LEU A 24 -9.13 24.13 -7.49
N TYR A 25 -7.99 23.64 -7.94
CA TYR A 25 -7.64 23.54 -9.35
C TYR A 25 -7.39 22.09 -9.74
N ARG A 26 -7.91 21.71 -10.92
CA ARG A 26 -7.62 20.42 -11.53
C ARG A 26 -7.23 20.62 -12.99
N GLY A 27 -6.05 20.12 -13.37
CA GLY A 27 -5.56 20.14 -14.74
C GLY A 27 -5.74 18.83 -15.46
N GLN A 28 -6.09 18.87 -16.74
CA GLN A 28 -6.15 17.71 -17.61
C GLN A 28 -5.73 18.07 -19.04
N ALA A 29 -4.88 17.25 -19.66
CA ALA A 29 -4.51 17.39 -21.06
C ALA A 29 -5.63 17.02 -22.05
N GLN A 30 -6.73 16.43 -21.56
CA GLN A 30 -7.90 16.07 -22.36
C GLN A 30 -9.19 16.30 -21.56
N HIS A 31 -10.26 16.65 -22.27
CA HIS A 31 -11.61 16.74 -21.70
C HIS A 31 -12.28 15.37 -21.68
N TYR A 32 -12.80 14.96 -20.52
CA TYR A 32 -13.59 13.74 -20.36
C TYR A 32 -15.06 14.13 -20.08
N PRO A 33 -15.91 14.31 -21.09
CA PRO A 33 -17.32 14.61 -20.89
C PRO A 33 -18.11 13.36 -20.42
N ASP A 34 -19.15 13.56 -19.62
CA ASP A 34 -20.19 12.55 -19.42
C ASP A 34 -21.12 12.44 -20.64
N SER A 35 -22.12 11.55 -20.58
CA SER A 35 -23.11 11.37 -21.65
C SER A 35 -23.91 12.64 -21.99
N ASN A 36 -23.88 13.66 -21.12
CA ASN A 36 -24.59 14.92 -21.27
C ASN A 36 -23.64 16.09 -21.62
N SER A 37 -22.38 15.82 -22.00
CA SER A 37 -21.36 16.84 -22.30
C SER A 37 -21.02 17.77 -21.12
N ILE A 38 -21.31 17.32 -19.89
CA ILE A 38 -20.87 17.94 -18.63
C ILE A 38 -19.49 17.34 -18.31
N PRO A 39 -18.51 18.11 -17.79
CA PRO A 39 -17.23 17.53 -17.41
C PRO A 39 -17.43 16.39 -16.41
N SER A 40 -17.06 15.17 -16.80
CA SER A 40 -17.03 14.01 -15.94
C SER A 40 -15.70 13.96 -15.22
N LEU A 41 -15.62 14.65 -14.08
CA LEU A 41 -14.53 14.45 -13.14
C LEU A 41 -14.81 13.17 -12.34
N SER A 42 -14.61 12.04 -13.04
CA SER A 42 -14.74 10.68 -12.51
C SER A 42 -13.46 10.24 -11.81
N THR A 43 -13.61 9.36 -10.83
CA THR A 43 -12.47 8.81 -10.08
C THR A 43 -11.71 7.78 -10.91
N THR A 44 -10.45 7.51 -10.57
CA THR A 44 -9.68 6.43 -11.21
C THR A 44 -10.36 5.06 -11.05
N PHE A 45 -11.05 4.85 -9.92
CA PHE A 45 -11.85 3.65 -9.68
C PHE A 45 -13.03 3.51 -10.66
N GLN A 46 -13.78 4.59 -10.90
CA GLN A 46 -14.89 4.57 -11.86
C GLN A 46 -14.42 4.25 -13.29
N ARG A 47 -13.19 4.66 -13.65
CA ARG A 47 -12.64 4.44 -14.99
C ARG A 47 -12.05 3.06 -15.21
N GLN A 48 -11.43 2.47 -14.19
CA GLN A 48 -10.60 1.27 -14.34
C GLN A 48 -11.04 0.08 -13.47
N GLY A 49 -12.03 0.25 -12.60
CA GLY A 49 -12.54 -0.77 -11.70
C GLY A 49 -11.62 -1.10 -10.51
N CYS A 50 -12.10 -2.04 -9.68
CA CYS A 50 -11.41 -2.54 -8.49
C CYS A 50 -10.66 -3.83 -8.77
N VAL A 51 -9.45 -3.96 -8.23
CA VAL A 51 -8.82 -5.25 -7.95
C VAL A 51 -8.80 -5.40 -6.42
N PRO A 52 -9.77 -6.11 -5.82
CA PRO A 52 -9.99 -6.08 -4.37
C PRO A 52 -8.76 -6.43 -3.54
N ASP A 53 -8.04 -7.49 -3.88
CA ASP A 53 -6.86 -7.93 -3.14
C ASP A 53 -5.75 -6.86 -3.16
N LEU A 54 -5.53 -6.25 -4.32
CA LEU A 54 -4.56 -5.17 -4.49
C LEU A 54 -4.99 -3.92 -3.70
N MET A 55 -6.28 -3.57 -3.70
CA MET A 55 -6.80 -2.47 -2.87
C MET A 55 -6.60 -2.70 -1.37
N ILE A 56 -6.85 -3.92 -0.90
CA ILE A 56 -6.65 -4.28 0.52
C ILE A 56 -5.17 -4.14 0.88
N LYS A 57 -4.27 -4.68 0.04
CA LYS A 57 -2.81 -4.60 0.24
C LYS A 57 -2.30 -3.16 0.21
N TRP A 58 -2.75 -2.35 -0.75
CA TRP A 58 -2.44 -0.92 -0.80
C TRP A 58 -2.90 -0.19 0.45
N THR A 59 -4.16 -0.39 0.87
CA THR A 59 -4.71 0.25 2.07
C THR A 59 -3.91 -0.12 3.31
N TYR A 60 -3.49 -1.39 3.43
CA TYR A 60 -2.65 -1.87 4.50
C TYR A 60 -1.30 -1.15 4.52
N TYR A 61 -0.57 -1.14 3.41
CA TYR A 61 0.75 -0.50 3.35
C TYR A 61 0.69 1.03 3.47
N ALA A 62 -0.40 1.67 3.01
CA ALA A 62 -0.65 3.10 3.28
C ALA A 62 -0.68 3.37 4.78
N LYS A 63 -1.55 2.64 5.48
CA LYS A 63 -1.78 2.81 6.92
C LYS A 63 -0.47 2.69 7.66
N ARG A 64 0.37 1.73 7.26
CA ARG A 64 1.70 1.50 7.84
C ARG A 64 2.68 2.61 7.56
N ALA A 65 2.79 3.05 6.31
CA ALA A 65 3.66 4.18 5.95
C ALA A 65 3.28 5.43 6.76
N LEU A 66 1.99 5.72 6.92
CA LEU A 66 1.54 6.85 7.75
C LEU A 66 1.84 6.65 9.24
N GLN A 67 1.63 5.45 9.78
CA GLN A 67 1.97 5.15 11.17
C GLN A 67 3.46 5.33 11.46
N HIS A 68 4.34 5.01 10.50
CA HIS A 68 5.78 5.17 10.66
C HIS A 68 6.23 6.63 10.49
N LEU A 69 5.62 7.36 9.54
CA LEU A 69 6.16 8.65 9.08
C LEU A 69 5.45 9.89 9.68
N VAL A 70 4.22 9.74 10.17
CA VAL A 70 3.38 10.85 10.63
C VAL A 70 3.21 10.78 12.15
N ARG A 71 3.81 11.74 12.86
CA ARG A 71 3.73 11.79 14.33
C ARG A 71 2.29 11.89 14.81
N GLY A 72 1.95 11.05 15.77
CA GLY A 72 0.63 11.05 16.38
C GLY A 72 -0.48 10.54 15.47
N TRP A 73 -0.15 9.95 14.31
CA TRP A 73 -1.10 9.22 13.48
C TRP A 73 -1.59 7.98 14.23
N LYS A 74 -2.67 8.16 15.01
CA LYS A 74 -3.35 7.06 15.68
C LYS A 74 -4.00 6.19 14.61
N LYS A 75 -4.22 4.90 14.91
CA LYS A 75 -5.10 4.02 14.13
C LYS A 75 -6.51 4.63 14.06
N THR A 76 -6.71 5.61 13.20
CA THR A 76 -8.04 6.03 12.79
C THR A 76 -8.54 4.93 11.86
N GLY A 77 -9.80 4.55 11.99
CA GLY A 77 -10.46 3.66 11.01
C GLY A 77 -10.66 4.33 9.64
N ASP A 78 -9.94 5.43 9.38
CA ASP A 78 -10.10 6.29 8.22
C ASP A 78 -9.34 5.71 7.02
N THR A 79 -9.94 4.69 6.42
CA THR A 79 -9.47 4.09 5.17
C THR A 79 -9.54 5.07 4.00
N ALA A 80 -10.40 6.08 4.08
CA ALA A 80 -10.56 7.11 3.06
C ALA A 80 -9.28 7.93 2.92
N THR A 81 -8.73 8.43 4.03
CA THR A 81 -7.47 9.19 4.02
C THR A 81 -6.29 8.35 3.51
N ASN A 82 -6.20 7.08 3.92
CA ASN A 82 -5.19 6.15 3.41
C ASN A 82 -5.23 6.02 1.87
N GLN A 83 -6.41 5.80 1.30
CA GLN A 83 -6.56 5.64 -0.15
C GLN A 83 -6.29 6.93 -0.92
N ALA A 84 -6.60 8.08 -0.33
CA ALA A 84 -6.42 9.35 -0.99
C ALA A 84 -4.96 9.79 -1.07
N ILE A 85 -4.16 9.56 -0.04
CA ILE A 85 -2.72 9.86 -0.10
C ILE A 85 -2.06 9.00 -1.18
N LEU A 86 -2.41 7.71 -1.22
CA LEU A 86 -1.80 6.78 -2.17
C LEU A 86 -2.18 7.03 -3.62
N GLN A 87 -3.24 7.79 -3.90
CA GLN A 87 -3.57 8.16 -5.27
C GLN A 87 -2.42 8.93 -5.94
N HIS A 88 -1.64 9.69 -5.17
CA HIS A 88 -0.45 10.41 -5.65
C HIS A 88 0.74 9.46 -5.94
N TYR A 89 0.63 8.20 -5.52
CA TYR A 89 1.59 7.13 -5.78
C TYR A 89 1.05 6.10 -6.77
N GLY A 90 -0.02 6.42 -7.51
CA GLY A 90 -0.57 5.58 -8.57
C GLY A 90 -1.69 4.64 -8.14
N PHE A 91 -2.12 4.69 -6.88
CA PHE A 91 -3.26 3.91 -6.43
C PHE A 91 -4.60 4.46 -6.97
N ARG A 92 -5.57 3.57 -7.20
CA ARG A 92 -6.92 3.94 -7.62
C ARG A 92 -7.77 4.25 -6.41
N SER A 93 -8.38 5.43 -6.34
CA SER A 93 -9.15 5.88 -5.18
C SER A 93 -10.59 6.25 -5.55
N PHE A 94 -11.44 6.43 -4.53
CA PHE A 94 -12.77 7.04 -4.66
C PHE A 94 -12.72 8.57 -4.60
N PHE A 95 -11.55 9.18 -4.67
CA PHE A 95 -11.36 10.61 -4.52
C PHE A 95 -10.92 11.23 -5.83
N LEU A 96 -11.17 12.54 -5.91
CA LEU A 96 -10.68 13.38 -6.98
C LEU A 96 -9.45 14.14 -6.45
N ASP A 97 -8.34 14.02 -7.16
CA ASP A 97 -7.15 14.84 -6.95
C ASP A 97 -7.39 16.29 -7.39
N ALA A 98 -7.09 17.24 -6.51
CA ALA A 98 -7.09 18.67 -6.83
C ALA A 98 -5.87 19.33 -6.18
N SER A 99 -5.52 20.53 -6.61
CA SER A 99 -4.43 21.32 -6.04
C SER A 99 -4.96 22.68 -5.55
N GLY A 100 -4.39 23.21 -4.49
CA GLY A 100 -4.57 24.61 -4.12
C GLY A 100 -3.72 25.57 -4.96
N ASP A 101 -2.68 25.07 -5.65
CA ASP A 101 -1.82 25.86 -6.53
C ASP A 101 -2.26 25.70 -8.01
N PRO A 102 -2.73 26.79 -8.66
CA PRO A 102 -3.15 26.73 -10.05
C PRO A 102 -2.01 26.37 -11.02
N ARG A 103 -0.74 26.60 -10.66
CA ARG A 103 0.42 26.29 -11.50
C ARG A 103 0.66 24.78 -11.59
N VAL A 104 0.43 24.06 -10.50
CA VAL A 104 0.46 22.58 -10.50
C VAL A 104 -0.61 22.03 -11.44
N ALA A 105 -1.82 22.59 -11.38
CA ALA A 105 -2.90 22.19 -12.27
C ALA A 105 -2.61 22.57 -13.74
N ALA A 106 -2.06 23.76 -14.00
CA ALA A 106 -1.64 24.14 -15.36
C ALA A 106 -0.59 23.17 -15.92
N TRP A 107 0.36 22.73 -15.09
CA TRP A 107 1.36 21.72 -15.49
C TRP A 107 0.70 20.40 -15.90
N PHE A 108 -0.25 19.87 -15.13
CA PHE A 108 -0.99 18.66 -15.51
C PHE A 108 -1.90 18.87 -16.74
N ALA A 109 -2.34 20.10 -16.98
CA ALA A 109 -3.14 20.44 -18.16
C ALA A 109 -2.31 20.51 -19.45
N SER A 110 -0.99 20.71 -19.35
CA SER A 110 -0.08 20.82 -20.50
C SER A 110 0.82 19.60 -20.72
N ASN A 111 0.67 18.56 -19.89
CA ASN A 111 1.51 17.37 -19.92
C ASN A 111 0.64 16.11 -19.83
N ARG A 112 0.89 15.16 -20.73
CA ARG A 112 0.21 13.86 -20.75
C ARG A 112 1.05 12.82 -20.02
N PHE A 113 0.41 12.07 -19.12
CA PHE A 113 1.02 10.91 -18.48
C PHE A 113 1.20 9.78 -19.49
N GLU A 114 2.41 9.21 -19.51
CA GLU A 114 2.74 8.01 -20.25
C GLU A 114 3.47 7.03 -19.33
N SER A 115 3.32 5.74 -19.61
CA SER A 115 3.99 4.70 -18.83
C SER A 115 4.30 3.50 -19.70
N LYS A 116 5.40 2.81 -19.38
CA LYS A 116 5.82 1.60 -20.06
C LYS A 116 6.39 0.61 -19.06
N ILE A 117 6.01 -0.65 -19.22
CA ILE A 117 6.62 -1.76 -18.49
C ILE A 117 8.08 -1.88 -18.94
N ALA A 118 9.00 -1.82 -17.99
CA ALA A 118 10.41 -2.08 -18.20
C ALA A 118 10.82 -3.35 -17.45
N VAL A 119 11.82 -4.03 -18.00
CA VAL A 119 12.47 -5.19 -17.38
C VAL A 119 13.94 -4.84 -17.22
N ASN A 120 14.42 -4.83 -15.99
CA ASN A 120 15.75 -4.36 -15.63
C ASN A 120 16.59 -5.52 -15.12
N LEU A 121 17.78 -5.72 -15.69
CA LEU A 121 18.75 -6.69 -15.17
C LEU A 121 19.52 -6.05 -14.03
N VAL A 122 19.36 -6.58 -12.83
CA VAL A 122 20.14 -6.17 -11.65
C VAL A 122 20.76 -7.37 -10.99
N GLU A 123 21.57 -7.10 -9.99
CA GLU A 123 22.08 -8.07 -9.04
C GLU A 123 21.49 -7.78 -7.67
N ASP A 124 21.21 -8.82 -6.90
CA ASP A 124 20.87 -8.66 -5.48
C ASP A 124 22.12 -8.29 -4.65
N CYS A 125 21.98 -8.25 -3.32
CA CYS A 125 23.11 -7.90 -2.44
C CYS A 125 24.23 -8.95 -2.37
N PHE A 126 24.03 -10.13 -2.97
CA PHE A 126 24.99 -11.23 -3.07
C PHE A 126 25.49 -11.41 -4.51
N GLU A 127 25.27 -10.41 -5.37
CA GLU A 127 25.67 -10.43 -6.79
C GLU A 127 24.90 -11.45 -7.63
N ASP A 128 23.76 -11.97 -7.14
CA ASP A 128 22.92 -12.87 -7.90
C ASP A 128 22.05 -12.10 -8.91
N PRO A 129 22.12 -12.43 -10.21
CA PRO A 129 21.38 -11.72 -11.23
C PRO A 129 19.87 -12.01 -11.18
N VAL A 130 19.05 -10.96 -11.30
CA VAL A 130 17.58 -11.06 -11.36
C VAL A 130 16.99 -10.07 -12.35
N TRP A 131 15.82 -10.41 -12.87
CA TRP A 131 15.00 -9.51 -13.67
C TRP A 131 13.97 -8.79 -12.79
N LEU A 132 13.96 -7.45 -12.83
CA LEU A 132 12.95 -6.64 -12.14
C LEU A 132 11.99 -5.98 -13.12
N ARG A 133 10.70 -6.31 -13.01
CA ARG A 133 9.61 -5.67 -13.73
C ARG A 133 9.18 -4.39 -13.01
N THR A 134 9.38 -3.24 -13.64
CA THR A 134 8.93 -1.93 -13.16
C THR A 134 7.92 -1.30 -14.12
N LEU A 135 7.13 -0.34 -13.61
CA LEU A 135 6.30 0.54 -14.42
C LEU A 135 6.98 1.91 -14.50
N ASN A 136 7.79 2.11 -15.54
CA ASN A 136 8.42 3.41 -15.77
C ASN A 136 7.35 4.39 -16.22
N ALA A 137 7.33 5.57 -15.62
CA ALA A 137 6.33 6.61 -15.88
C ALA A 137 7.02 7.93 -16.21
N TRP A 138 6.40 8.72 -17.08
CA TRP A 138 6.88 10.05 -17.41
C TRP A 138 5.73 10.92 -17.91
N PHE A 139 6.01 12.21 -18.04
CA PHE A 139 5.07 13.17 -18.59
C PHE A 139 5.64 13.74 -19.88
N VAL A 140 4.84 13.70 -20.95
CA VAL A 140 5.20 14.26 -22.25
C VAL A 140 4.42 15.56 -22.46
N PRO A 141 5.08 16.68 -22.79
CA PRO A 141 4.40 17.91 -23.15
C PRO A 141 3.42 17.69 -24.30
N THR A 142 2.23 18.28 -24.22
CA THR A 142 1.23 18.23 -25.29
C THR A 142 1.26 19.52 -26.11
N GLU A 143 0.86 19.47 -27.38
CA GLU A 143 0.60 20.70 -28.16
C GLU A 143 -0.90 21.02 -28.28
N ASP A 144 -1.75 20.17 -27.70
CA ASP A 144 -3.19 20.31 -27.70
C ASP A 144 -3.68 21.40 -26.73
N ILE A 145 -4.99 21.67 -26.76
CA ILE A 145 -5.66 22.51 -25.78
C ILE A 145 -5.68 21.78 -24.42
N GLY A 146 -5.14 22.41 -23.38
CA GLY A 146 -5.26 21.95 -22.01
C GLY A 146 -6.54 22.44 -21.34
N HIS A 147 -6.96 21.73 -20.29
CA HIS A 147 -8.18 22.01 -19.54
C HIS A 147 -7.88 22.24 -18.06
N LEU A 148 -8.32 23.38 -17.55
CA LEU A 148 -8.22 23.75 -16.14
C LEU A 148 -9.62 23.92 -15.55
N TYR A 149 -9.97 23.10 -14.56
CA TYR A 149 -11.24 23.19 -13.85
C TYR A 149 -11.01 23.86 -12.50
N LEU A 150 -11.84 24.86 -12.21
CA LEU A 150 -11.90 25.49 -10.91
C LEU A 150 -13.04 24.85 -10.14
N ILE A 151 -12.76 24.40 -8.91
CA ILE A 151 -13.69 23.68 -8.04
C ILE A 151 -13.97 24.54 -6.81
N SER A 152 -15.22 24.89 -6.57
CA SER A 152 -15.65 25.75 -5.47
C SER A 152 -15.72 24.97 -4.16
N GLN A 153 -14.86 25.29 -3.18
CA GLN A 153 -14.94 24.67 -1.84
C GLN A 153 -16.25 25.00 -1.12
N LYS A 154 -16.86 26.15 -1.43
CA LYS A 154 -18.19 26.52 -0.91
C LYS A 154 -19.26 25.58 -1.47
N SER A 155 -19.24 25.33 -2.78
CA SER A 155 -20.20 24.44 -3.44
C SER A 155 -20.03 23.00 -2.98
N LEU A 156 -18.78 22.52 -2.82
CA LEU A 156 -18.49 21.21 -2.25
C LEU A 156 -19.15 21.02 -0.88
N ARG A 157 -18.95 21.97 0.03
CA ARG A 157 -19.58 21.95 1.37
C ARG A 157 -21.11 21.97 1.30
N GLN A 158 -21.70 22.75 0.40
CA GLN A 158 -23.16 22.79 0.20
C GLN A 158 -23.70 21.45 -0.33
N SER A 159 -22.93 20.74 -1.13
CA SER A 159 -23.25 19.40 -1.65
C SER A 159 -22.86 18.27 -0.69
N GLY A 160 -22.36 18.58 0.51
CA GLY A 160 -21.92 17.57 1.49
C GLY A 160 -20.64 16.82 1.09
N ILE A 161 -19.88 17.33 0.11
CA ILE A 161 -18.62 16.75 -0.35
C ILE A 161 -17.47 17.40 0.43
N GLN A 162 -16.58 16.57 0.97
CA GLN A 162 -15.42 17.06 1.70
C GLN A 162 -14.28 17.40 0.75
N ALA A 163 -13.52 18.43 1.11
CA ALA A 163 -12.23 18.78 0.54
C ALA A 163 -11.23 18.90 1.68
N VAL A 164 -10.26 17.99 1.73
CA VAL A 164 -9.25 17.95 2.80
C VAL A 164 -7.90 18.25 2.21
N HIS A 165 -7.15 19.15 2.84
CA HIS A 165 -5.79 19.46 2.41
C HIS A 165 -4.84 18.40 2.96
N LEU A 166 -4.03 17.81 2.09
CA LEU A 166 -3.18 16.68 2.49
C LEU A 166 -1.92 17.11 3.27
N SER A 167 -1.61 18.41 3.36
CA SER A 167 -0.49 18.86 4.23
C SER A 167 -0.78 18.68 5.72
N GLU A 168 -2.04 18.48 6.10
CA GLU A 168 -2.40 18.08 7.48
C GLU A 168 -1.72 16.76 7.89
N ILE A 169 -1.26 15.99 6.92
CA ILE A 169 -0.56 14.72 7.07
C ILE A 169 0.93 14.96 6.85
N ALA A 170 1.50 15.84 7.68
CA ALA A 170 2.90 16.20 7.57
C ALA A 170 3.81 15.05 8.07
N THR A 171 4.79 14.66 7.25
CA THR A 171 5.88 13.80 7.67
C THR A 171 6.92 14.60 8.45
N ASP A 172 7.64 13.95 9.36
CA ASP A 172 8.68 14.60 10.17
C ASP A 172 9.82 15.21 9.32
N GLN A 173 10.09 14.62 8.16
CA GLN A 173 11.16 15.00 7.24
C GLN A 173 10.69 14.83 5.80
N GLY A 174 11.42 15.45 4.86
CA GLY A 174 11.15 15.34 3.43
C GLY A 174 9.93 16.14 2.96
N ALA A 175 9.61 16.00 1.67
CA ALA A 175 8.50 16.68 1.02
C ALA A 175 7.78 15.69 0.09
N PRO A 176 6.80 14.94 0.63
CA PRO A 176 6.00 13.98 -0.14
C PRO A 176 5.30 14.61 -1.34
N ARG A 177 4.97 13.80 -2.36
CA ARG A 177 4.25 14.23 -3.58
C ARG A 177 3.04 15.12 -3.30
N TYR A 178 2.19 14.74 -2.35
CA TYR A 178 0.98 15.51 -2.02
C TYR A 178 1.29 16.88 -1.40
N VAL A 179 2.44 17.06 -0.76
CA VAL A 179 2.90 18.37 -0.27
C VAL A 179 3.41 19.21 -1.44
N ARG A 180 4.24 18.63 -2.33
CA ARG A 180 4.78 19.32 -3.52
C ARG A 180 3.69 19.80 -4.48
N GLN A 181 2.60 19.05 -4.54
CA GLN A 181 1.46 19.28 -5.43
C GLN A 181 0.38 20.17 -4.78
N ASP A 182 0.58 20.65 -3.55
CA ASP A 182 -0.42 21.37 -2.76
C ASP A 182 -1.79 20.65 -2.77
N ALA A 183 -1.75 19.34 -2.52
CA ALA A 183 -2.83 18.44 -2.90
C ALA A 183 -4.03 18.52 -1.94
N TYR A 184 -5.21 18.46 -2.54
CA TYR A 184 -6.49 18.29 -1.88
C TYR A 184 -7.14 16.97 -2.29
N MET A 185 -7.74 16.31 -1.31
CA MET A 185 -8.63 15.17 -1.50
C MET A 185 -10.08 15.69 -1.57
N VAL A 186 -10.73 15.56 -2.74
CA VAL A 186 -12.16 15.89 -2.91
C VAL A 186 -12.97 14.60 -3.01
N GLY A 187 -13.90 14.36 -2.07
CA GLY A 187 -14.73 13.15 -2.07
C GLY A 187 -15.14 12.65 -0.68
N PRO A 188 -15.48 11.36 -0.53
CA PRO A 188 -15.46 10.31 -1.56
C PRO A 188 -16.59 10.49 -2.60
N LEU A 189 -16.32 10.13 -3.85
CA LEU A 189 -17.24 10.20 -5.00
C LEU A 189 -17.63 8.78 -5.45
N ILE A 190 -18.58 8.17 -4.74
CA ILE A 190 -18.88 6.73 -4.86
C ILE A 190 -19.80 6.42 -6.05
N GLN A 191 -20.87 7.20 -6.25
CA GLN A 191 -21.94 6.88 -7.22
C GLN A 191 -21.87 7.66 -8.53
N SER A 192 -21.40 8.90 -8.49
CA SER A 192 -21.24 9.78 -9.66
C SER A 192 -19.95 10.58 -9.54
N GLY A 193 -19.43 11.08 -10.65
CA GLY A 193 -18.33 12.05 -10.65
C GLY A 193 -18.72 13.35 -9.94
N LEU A 194 -17.79 14.29 -9.84
CA LEU A 194 -18.08 15.59 -9.23
C LEU A 194 -19.16 16.33 -10.03
N SER A 195 -20.19 16.83 -9.35
CA SER A 195 -21.26 17.61 -9.99
C SER A 195 -20.71 18.87 -10.66
N GLY A 196 -21.22 19.20 -11.85
CA GLY A 196 -20.90 20.44 -12.55
C GLY A 196 -21.24 21.71 -11.75
N ASP A 197 -22.14 21.63 -10.75
CA ASP A 197 -22.46 22.75 -9.85
C ASP A 197 -21.29 23.10 -8.91
N CYS A 198 -20.38 22.14 -8.68
CA CYS A 198 -19.16 22.37 -7.93
C CYS A 198 -18.05 22.98 -8.78
N ILE A 199 -18.24 23.10 -10.10
CA ILE A 199 -17.28 23.60 -11.06
C ILE A 199 -17.75 24.98 -11.55
N PRO A 200 -17.41 26.08 -10.84
CA PRO A 200 -17.75 27.43 -11.29
C PRO A 200 -17.17 27.75 -12.67
N CYS A 201 -15.96 27.28 -13.00
CA CYS A 201 -15.29 27.60 -14.26
C CYS A 201 -14.58 26.40 -14.88
N HIS A 202 -14.64 26.34 -16.21
CA HIS A 202 -13.76 25.54 -17.05
C HIS A 202 -12.98 26.46 -17.98
N ILE A 203 -11.68 26.56 -17.75
CA ILE A 203 -10.75 27.34 -18.58
C ILE A 203 -10.06 26.39 -19.57
N THR A 204 -10.00 26.79 -20.83
CA THR A 204 -9.21 26.13 -21.87
C THR A 204 -8.14 27.07 -22.40
N ALA A 205 -6.94 26.56 -22.64
CA ALA A 205 -5.85 27.35 -23.17
C ALA A 205 -4.88 26.47 -23.99
N PRO A 206 -4.14 27.03 -24.96
CA PRO A 206 -3.03 26.32 -25.60
C PRO A 206 -2.05 25.79 -24.56
N ALA A 207 -1.53 24.58 -24.74
CA ALA A 207 -0.59 23.97 -23.80
C ALA A 207 0.67 24.83 -23.56
N GLU A 208 1.13 25.60 -24.55
CA GLU A 208 2.23 26.55 -24.40
C GLU A 208 1.93 27.63 -23.36
N VAL A 209 0.72 28.19 -23.36
CA VAL A 209 0.28 29.20 -22.38
C VAL A 209 0.26 28.60 -20.97
N LEU A 210 -0.26 27.37 -20.84
CA LEU A 210 -0.30 26.64 -19.57
C LEU A 210 1.09 26.27 -19.05
N ARG A 211 2.02 25.86 -19.94
CA ARG A 211 3.43 25.63 -19.58
C ARG A 211 4.09 26.92 -19.09
N ASN A 212 3.91 28.02 -19.80
CA ASN A 212 4.46 29.32 -19.41
C ASN A 212 3.89 29.78 -18.05
N PHE A 213 2.62 29.47 -17.77
CA PHE A 213 2.00 29.74 -16.46
C PHE A 213 2.51 28.82 -15.35
N ALA A 214 2.82 27.56 -15.67
CA ALA A 214 3.38 26.61 -14.73
C ALA A 214 4.83 26.94 -14.33
N GLU A 215 5.50 27.88 -15.00
CA GLU A 215 6.85 28.36 -14.66
C GLU A 215 7.84 27.18 -14.52
N ASP A 216 8.54 27.08 -13.39
CA ASP A 216 9.60 26.11 -13.13
C ASP A 216 9.09 24.73 -12.69
N TYR A 217 7.77 24.54 -12.55
CA TYR A 217 7.21 23.24 -12.18
C TYR A 217 7.54 22.19 -13.25
N ASN A 218 8.11 21.07 -12.80
CA ASN A 218 8.51 19.97 -13.66
C ASN A 218 8.29 18.63 -12.94
N ALA A 219 8.41 17.53 -13.69
CA ALA A 219 8.18 16.19 -13.17
C ALA A 219 9.09 15.86 -11.97
N GLY A 220 10.37 16.25 -12.01
CA GLY A 220 11.31 15.99 -10.92
C GLY A 220 10.96 16.71 -9.62
N TRP A 221 10.33 17.89 -9.70
CA TRP A 221 9.84 18.61 -8.52
C TRP A 221 8.52 18.06 -7.98
N LEU A 222 7.57 17.75 -8.88
CA LEU A 222 6.23 17.28 -8.51
C LEU A 222 6.21 15.81 -8.08
N PHE A 223 7.19 15.03 -8.55
CA PHE A 223 7.40 13.62 -8.25
C PHE A 223 8.82 13.41 -7.72
N PRO A 224 9.10 13.89 -6.50
CA PRO A 224 10.44 13.82 -5.91
C PRO A 224 10.98 12.40 -5.79
N GLU A 225 12.31 12.31 -5.80
CA GLU A 225 13.06 11.08 -5.59
C GLU A 225 12.81 10.47 -4.19
N PRO A 226 13.06 9.16 -4.00
CA PRO A 226 12.93 8.52 -2.68
C PRO A 226 13.81 9.13 -1.58
N SER A 227 14.86 9.88 -1.94
CA SER A 227 15.67 10.64 -0.98
C SER A 227 14.91 11.81 -0.34
N ASP A 228 13.98 12.40 -1.09
CA ASP A 228 13.20 13.59 -0.68
C ASP A 228 11.76 13.25 -0.31
N ASP A 229 11.23 12.11 -0.78
CA ASP A 229 9.89 11.62 -0.47
C ASP A 229 9.94 10.36 0.43
N PRO A 230 9.74 10.52 1.75
CA PRO A 230 9.80 9.39 2.67
C PRO A 230 8.67 8.38 2.45
N VAL A 231 7.48 8.82 2.00
CA VAL A 231 6.36 7.92 1.72
C VAL A 231 6.69 7.07 0.49
N TYR A 232 7.25 7.69 -0.55
CA TYR A 232 7.69 6.94 -1.72
C TYR A 232 8.75 5.89 -1.35
N ARG A 233 9.73 6.29 -0.51
CA ARG A 233 10.78 5.40 -0.03
C ARG A 233 10.23 4.18 0.73
N GLU A 234 9.26 4.36 1.62
CA GLU A 234 8.61 3.25 2.34
C GLU A 234 7.89 2.31 1.36
N LEU A 235 7.17 2.86 0.38
CA LEU A 235 6.45 2.05 -0.62
C LEU A 235 7.41 1.24 -1.50
N LEU A 236 8.57 1.80 -1.85
CA LEU A 236 9.61 1.11 -2.62
C LEU A 236 10.40 0.07 -1.80
N ALA A 237 10.32 0.11 -0.47
CA ALA A 237 10.98 -0.84 0.42
C ALA A 237 10.15 -2.11 0.65
N ILE A 238 8.89 -2.13 0.18
CA ILE A 238 8.07 -3.33 0.18
C ILE A 238 8.76 -4.39 -0.70
N PRO A 239 8.81 -5.66 -0.25
CA PRO A 239 9.42 -6.77 -0.98
C PRO A 239 9.01 -6.85 -2.45
N TRP A 240 9.91 -7.38 -3.26
CA TRP A 240 9.59 -7.84 -4.60
C TRP A 240 9.03 -9.25 -4.53
N GLU A 241 8.13 -9.60 -5.44
CA GLU A 241 7.48 -10.91 -5.52
C GLU A 241 7.88 -11.62 -6.81
N LYS A 242 8.26 -12.90 -6.70
CA LYS A 242 8.56 -13.73 -7.86
C LYS A 242 7.36 -13.85 -8.78
N MET A 243 7.61 -13.69 -10.08
CA MET A 243 6.63 -13.84 -11.14
C MET A 243 6.45 -15.33 -11.51
N ARG A 244 5.56 -16.05 -10.81
CA ARG A 244 5.37 -17.52 -10.94
C ARG A 244 5.07 -18.03 -12.35
N HIS A 245 4.52 -17.20 -13.24
CA HIS A 245 4.11 -17.61 -14.58
C HIS A 245 5.14 -17.30 -15.67
N VAL A 246 6.30 -16.75 -15.29
CA VAL A 246 7.42 -16.52 -16.20
C VAL A 246 8.38 -17.69 -16.03
N PRO A 247 8.69 -18.46 -17.10
CA PRO A 247 9.69 -19.52 -17.01
C PRO A 247 11.03 -18.94 -16.56
N ASP A 248 11.67 -19.61 -15.60
CA ASP A 248 13.02 -19.26 -15.12
C ASP A 248 14.08 -19.77 -16.11
N ASP A 249 14.02 -19.30 -17.36
CA ASP A 249 15.03 -19.61 -18.38
C ASP A 249 16.32 -18.81 -18.05
N CYS A 250 17.14 -19.40 -17.18
CA CYS A 250 18.42 -18.91 -16.66
C CYS A 250 18.38 -17.82 -15.58
N LEU A 251 17.32 -17.00 -15.47
CA LEU A 251 17.23 -15.91 -14.49
C LEU A 251 15.80 -15.74 -13.98
N GLU A 252 15.66 -15.55 -12.66
CA GLU A 252 14.36 -15.34 -12.02
C GLU A 252 13.84 -13.91 -12.23
N ALA A 253 12.53 -13.79 -12.43
CA ALA A 253 11.86 -12.51 -12.60
C ALA A 253 11.00 -12.16 -11.39
N PHE A 254 11.10 -10.90 -10.95
CA PHE A 254 10.37 -10.35 -9.82
C PHE A 254 9.63 -9.07 -10.22
N GLN A 255 8.52 -8.80 -9.54
CA GLN A 255 7.73 -7.57 -9.71
C GLN A 255 7.47 -6.91 -8.35
N ARG A 256 7.15 -5.62 -8.36
CA ARG A 256 6.73 -4.92 -7.14
C ARG A 256 5.48 -5.57 -6.56
N SER A 257 5.46 -5.80 -5.24
CA SER A 257 4.23 -6.19 -4.51
C SER A 257 3.09 -5.18 -4.66
N LEU A 258 3.42 -3.90 -4.86
CA LEU A 258 2.51 -2.81 -5.21
C LEU A 258 3.04 -2.13 -6.48
N GLU A 259 2.29 -2.18 -7.58
CA GLU A 259 2.73 -1.54 -8.83
C GLU A 259 2.76 -0.01 -8.66
N LEU A 260 3.94 0.59 -8.78
CA LEU A 260 4.20 2.02 -8.59
C LEU A 260 4.60 2.64 -9.94
N PRO A 261 4.06 3.83 -10.31
CA PRO A 261 4.63 4.63 -11.39
C PRO A 261 5.96 5.22 -10.92
N GLU A 262 7.04 4.77 -11.55
CA GLU A 262 8.42 5.17 -11.23
C GLU A 262 8.87 6.25 -12.22
N TYR A 263 8.94 7.50 -11.74
CA TYR A 263 9.27 8.69 -12.55
C TYR A 263 10.78 8.93 -12.74
N SER A 264 11.59 8.18 -12.01
CA SER A 264 13.03 8.32 -11.97
C SER A 264 13.72 6.97 -11.91
N TRP A 265 14.98 6.94 -12.35
CA TRP A 265 15.84 5.76 -12.25
C TRP A 265 16.55 5.71 -10.89
N HIS A 266 15.81 5.27 -9.87
CA HIS A 266 16.34 5.01 -8.53
C HIS A 266 16.76 3.54 -8.33
N LEU A 267 16.56 2.70 -9.35
CA LEU A 267 16.93 1.29 -9.35
C LEU A 267 18.46 1.16 -9.46
N GLN A 268 19.07 0.44 -8.54
CA GLN A 268 20.52 0.27 -8.46
C GLN A 268 20.94 -1.01 -9.19
N LYS A 269 22.11 -1.00 -9.83
CA LYS A 269 22.65 -2.22 -10.46
C LYS A 269 22.89 -3.32 -9.41
N HIS A 270 23.43 -2.96 -8.25
CA HIS A 270 23.52 -3.81 -7.06
C HIS A 270 22.46 -3.38 -6.07
N MET A 271 21.45 -4.23 -5.85
CA MET A 271 20.35 -3.92 -4.94
C MET A 271 20.83 -4.03 -3.48
N PRO A 272 20.38 -3.14 -2.58
CA PRO A 272 20.79 -3.19 -1.19
C PRO A 272 20.18 -4.41 -0.47
N PRO A 273 20.77 -4.88 0.65
CA PRO A 273 20.27 -6.05 1.38
C PRO A 273 18.78 -5.97 1.73
N ARG A 274 18.28 -4.79 2.11
CA ARG A 274 16.86 -4.51 2.41
C ARG A 274 15.89 -4.65 1.23
N SER A 275 16.36 -5.01 0.03
CA SER A 275 15.52 -5.26 -1.13
C SER A 275 15.26 -6.75 -1.28
N ALA A 276 14.38 -7.28 -0.43
CA ALA A 276 13.99 -8.69 -0.49
C ALA A 276 13.35 -9.03 -1.84
N MET A 277 13.86 -10.09 -2.45
CA MET A 277 13.35 -10.75 -3.65
C MET A 277 12.64 -12.02 -3.21
N TYR A 278 11.38 -11.90 -2.82
CA TYR A 278 10.63 -12.99 -2.19
C TYR A 278 10.28 -14.07 -3.21
N ARG A 279 10.84 -15.26 -2.99
CA ARG A 279 10.34 -16.51 -3.54
C ARG A 279 9.23 -17.03 -2.62
N PRO A 280 8.07 -17.46 -3.14
CA PRO A 280 7.03 -18.07 -2.32
C PRO A 280 7.56 -19.21 -1.47
N PHE A 281 7.32 -19.18 -0.17
CA PHE A 281 7.59 -20.32 0.70
C PHE A 281 6.66 -20.32 1.91
N TRP A 282 6.40 -21.50 2.44
CA TRP A 282 5.78 -21.71 3.75
C TRP A 282 6.85 -22.14 4.75
N THR A 283 6.81 -21.65 5.99
CA THR A 283 7.89 -21.98 6.94
C THR A 283 8.01 -23.49 7.19
N ARG A 284 6.90 -24.23 7.04
CA ARG A 284 6.85 -25.69 7.13
C ARG A 284 7.69 -26.43 6.09
N ASP A 285 7.91 -25.82 4.94
CA ASP A 285 8.61 -26.44 3.80
C ASP A 285 10.10 -26.09 3.81
N LEU A 286 10.51 -25.14 4.66
CA LEU A 286 11.92 -24.86 4.86
C LEU A 286 12.61 -26.07 5.49
N PRO A 287 13.86 -26.37 5.12
CA PRO A 287 14.62 -27.41 5.78
C PRO A 287 14.71 -27.12 7.29
N PRO A 288 14.89 -28.10 8.17
CA PRO A 288 15.17 -27.81 9.58
C PRO A 288 16.44 -26.94 9.68
N PRO A 289 16.43 -25.85 10.48
CA PRO A 289 17.62 -25.03 10.66
C PRO A 289 18.80 -25.89 11.13
N PRO A 290 20.03 -25.64 10.66
CA PRO A 290 21.19 -26.48 11.00
C PRO A 290 21.41 -26.68 12.51
N ALA A 291 20.96 -25.74 13.33
CA ALA A 291 21.12 -25.73 14.79
C ALA A 291 20.03 -26.48 15.58
N CYS A 292 18.93 -26.93 14.96
CA CYS A 292 17.72 -27.36 15.66
C CYS A 292 17.33 -28.83 15.46
N GLN A 293 18.30 -29.76 15.45
CA GLN A 293 18.02 -31.21 15.33
C GLN A 293 17.42 -31.85 16.60
N THR A 294 17.20 -31.11 17.69
CA THR A 294 16.86 -31.67 19.01
C THR A 294 15.62 -31.08 19.68
N ALA A 295 14.83 -30.24 19.01
CA ALA A 295 13.61 -29.70 19.59
C ALA A 295 12.55 -30.80 19.77
N THR A 296 11.96 -30.89 20.97
CA THR A 296 10.76 -31.70 21.24
C THR A 296 9.66 -31.33 20.25
N ALA A 297 8.97 -32.32 19.69
CA ALA A 297 7.91 -32.12 18.71
C ALA A 297 6.75 -31.31 19.32
N THR A 298 6.78 -29.99 19.14
CA THR A 298 5.64 -29.10 19.40
C THR A 298 4.56 -29.40 18.38
N GLN A 299 3.32 -29.62 18.82
CA GLN A 299 2.21 -29.80 17.89
C GLN A 299 1.79 -28.43 17.35
N ILE A 300 1.98 -28.21 16.04
CA ILE A 300 1.69 -26.92 15.40
C ILE A 300 0.51 -27.08 14.44
N ALA A 301 -0.51 -26.25 14.60
CA ALA A 301 -1.52 -26.01 13.56
C ALA A 301 -1.06 -24.88 12.64
N GLN A 302 -0.99 -25.12 11.34
CA GLN A 302 -0.57 -24.17 10.32
C GLN A 302 -1.77 -23.73 9.49
N LEU A 303 -2.01 -22.43 9.44
CA LEU A 303 -3.11 -21.78 8.76
C LEU A 303 -2.52 -20.90 7.66
N LEU A 304 -2.65 -21.34 6.42
CA LEU A 304 -2.09 -20.66 5.26
C LEU A 304 -3.16 -19.79 4.60
N CYS A 305 -2.92 -18.48 4.55
CA CYS A 305 -3.91 -17.51 4.11
C CYS A 305 -3.43 -16.60 2.97
N SER A 306 -4.41 -16.06 2.25
CA SER A 306 -4.19 -15.08 1.18
C SER A 306 -3.77 -13.73 1.76
N GLY A 307 -3.09 -12.93 0.95
CA GLY A 307 -2.80 -11.54 1.28
C GLY A 307 -4.06 -10.73 1.65
N SER A 308 -5.22 -11.01 1.05
CA SER A 308 -6.46 -10.31 1.38
C SER A 308 -7.04 -10.65 2.75
N LEU A 309 -6.91 -11.89 3.22
CA LEU A 309 -7.28 -12.23 4.60
C LEU A 309 -6.30 -11.56 5.57
N TYR A 310 -5.01 -11.62 5.27
CA TYR A 310 -3.95 -11.08 6.13
C TYR A 310 -4.04 -9.54 6.25
N HIS A 311 -4.02 -8.84 5.13
CA HIS A 311 -4.01 -7.37 5.06
C HIS A 311 -5.38 -6.72 5.25
N GLY A 312 -6.44 -7.52 5.40
CA GLY A 312 -7.81 -7.03 5.61
C GLY A 312 -7.96 -6.10 6.81
N ALA A 313 -9.04 -5.33 6.82
CA ALA A 313 -9.41 -4.49 7.96
C ALA A 313 -10.63 -5.07 8.69
N SER A 314 -10.55 -5.15 10.01
CA SER A 314 -11.66 -5.54 10.89
C SER A 314 -11.42 -4.98 12.29
N THR A 315 -12.50 -4.87 13.06
CA THR A 315 -12.38 -4.60 14.50
C THR A 315 -11.70 -5.79 15.19
N PRO A 316 -10.74 -5.56 16.11
CA PRO A 316 -10.14 -6.63 16.91
C PRO A 316 -11.20 -7.46 17.63
N ARG A 317 -11.00 -8.77 17.73
CA ARG A 317 -11.89 -9.70 18.44
C ARG A 317 -11.12 -10.50 19.47
N PHE A 318 -11.61 -10.51 20.70
CA PHE A 318 -10.98 -11.21 21.83
C PHE A 318 -11.75 -12.46 22.27
N ILE A 319 -12.82 -12.81 21.56
CA ILE A 319 -13.52 -14.09 21.71
C ILE A 319 -13.33 -14.80 20.38
N LEU A 320 -12.56 -15.89 20.40
CA LEU A 320 -12.06 -16.60 19.21
C LEU A 320 -12.35 -18.10 19.32
N PRO A 321 -13.63 -18.53 19.20
CA PRO A 321 -14.03 -19.90 19.53
C PRO A 321 -13.36 -20.99 18.68
N GLU A 322 -13.13 -20.75 17.39
CA GLU A 322 -12.49 -21.74 16.52
C GLU A 322 -10.99 -21.81 16.77
N ILE A 323 -10.34 -20.68 17.06
CA ILE A 323 -8.93 -20.66 17.47
C ILE A 323 -8.76 -21.35 18.84
N ASN A 324 -9.67 -21.12 19.79
CA ASN A 324 -9.64 -21.79 21.09
C ASN A 324 -9.71 -23.32 20.94
N LYS A 325 -10.56 -23.84 20.04
CA LYS A 325 -10.60 -25.28 19.75
C LYS A 325 -9.27 -25.80 19.21
N LEU A 326 -8.61 -25.05 18.32
CA LEU A 326 -7.28 -25.44 17.85
C LEU A 326 -6.27 -25.44 19.00
N LEU A 327 -6.36 -24.51 19.94
CA LEU A 327 -5.55 -24.53 21.15
C LEU A 327 -5.95 -25.65 22.13
N GLU A 328 -7.01 -26.42 21.94
CA GLU A 328 -7.22 -27.64 22.73
C GLU A 328 -6.34 -28.78 22.21
N GLU A 329 -6.06 -28.79 20.91
CA GLU A 329 -5.37 -29.88 20.21
C GLU A 329 -3.90 -29.61 19.93
N TYR A 330 -3.50 -28.34 19.74
CA TYR A 330 -2.16 -27.94 19.33
C TYR A 330 -1.51 -27.03 20.38
N ASP A 331 -0.18 -27.09 20.48
CA ASP A 331 0.62 -26.24 21.38
C ASP A 331 0.89 -24.85 20.78
N GLU A 332 0.90 -24.79 19.45
CA GLU A 332 1.16 -23.58 18.68
C GLU A 332 0.25 -23.51 17.46
N ILE A 333 -0.15 -22.29 17.10
CA ILE A 333 -0.90 -21.98 15.89
C ILE A 333 -0.07 -20.99 15.09
N SER A 334 0.29 -21.35 13.86
CA SER A 334 0.97 -20.49 12.90
C SER A 334 -0.02 -20.01 11.85
N ILE A 335 -0.22 -18.71 11.72
CA ILE A 335 -1.04 -18.10 10.66
C ILE A 335 -0.10 -17.39 9.69
N GLU A 336 0.14 -17.96 8.52
CA GLU A 336 1.10 -17.45 7.53
C GLU A 336 0.41 -16.80 6.34
N VAL A 337 1.01 -15.73 5.83
CA VAL A 337 0.64 -15.13 4.55
C VAL A 337 1.58 -15.61 3.44
N ASP A 338 1.03 -15.80 2.24
CA ASP A 338 1.83 -16.01 1.03
C ASP A 338 2.51 -14.71 0.57
N GLY A 339 3.54 -14.29 1.32
CA GLY A 339 4.24 -13.05 1.10
C GLY A 339 5.18 -12.72 2.25
N LEU A 340 5.86 -11.59 2.11
CA LEU A 340 6.56 -10.92 3.20
C LEU A 340 5.89 -9.58 3.49
N VAL A 341 5.83 -9.26 4.77
CA VAL A 341 5.22 -8.04 5.28
C VAL A 341 6.32 -7.09 5.68
N TYR A 342 6.32 -5.88 5.14
CA TYR A 342 7.32 -4.86 5.49
C TYR A 342 6.93 -4.08 6.75
N HIS A 343 7.86 -4.01 7.73
CA HIS A 343 7.68 -3.32 9.01
C HIS A 343 8.62 -2.11 9.20
N GLY A 344 9.33 -1.65 8.16
CA GLY A 344 10.35 -0.61 8.35
C GLY A 344 11.67 -1.13 8.94
N MET A 345 11.86 -2.45 9.01
CA MET A 345 12.93 -3.11 9.77
C MET A 345 14.05 -3.67 8.86
N ASP A 346 14.70 -2.83 8.07
CA ASP A 346 15.84 -3.21 7.19
C ASP A 346 15.62 -4.55 6.42
N THR A 347 16.35 -5.61 6.76
CA THR A 347 16.24 -6.96 6.14
C THR A 347 15.19 -7.88 6.79
N ARG A 348 14.49 -7.40 7.81
CA ARG A 348 13.52 -8.19 8.59
C ARG A 348 12.10 -7.88 8.17
N TYR A 349 11.35 -8.95 7.91
CA TYR A 349 9.97 -8.89 7.43
C TYR A 349 9.06 -9.78 8.30
N GLY A 350 7.79 -9.42 8.40
CA GLY A 350 6.76 -10.29 8.96
C GLY A 350 6.37 -11.37 7.95
N LYS A 351 6.03 -12.56 8.43
CA LYS A 351 5.55 -13.70 7.62
C LYS A 351 4.18 -14.22 8.07
N GLY A 352 3.75 -13.84 9.26
CA GLY A 352 2.54 -14.38 9.86
C GLY A 352 2.37 -14.00 11.31
N VAL A 353 1.23 -14.34 11.90
CA VAL A 353 0.98 -14.21 13.34
C VAL A 353 0.98 -15.59 13.96
N GLY A 354 1.66 -15.74 15.09
CA GLY A 354 1.72 -16.97 15.86
C GLY A 354 1.03 -16.85 17.21
N ILE A 355 0.52 -17.98 17.69
CA ILE A 355 -0.01 -18.15 19.04
C ILE A 355 0.72 -19.35 19.63
N VAL A 356 1.34 -19.20 20.81
CA VAL A 356 1.95 -20.33 21.52
C VAL A 356 1.44 -20.40 22.95
N LYS A 357 1.14 -21.61 23.41
CA LYS A 357 0.82 -21.86 24.81
C LYS A 357 2.03 -21.66 25.70
N MET A 358 1.77 -21.11 26.86
CA MET A 358 2.72 -20.93 27.93
C MET A 358 2.16 -21.57 29.21
N PRO A 359 2.99 -21.76 30.25
CA PRO A 359 2.51 -22.18 31.56
C PRO A 359 1.38 -21.26 32.10
N GLU A 360 0.60 -21.77 33.05
CA GLU A 360 -0.44 -21.01 33.77
C GLU A 360 -1.62 -20.50 32.92
N ASP A 361 -2.02 -21.26 31.89
CA ASP A 361 -3.13 -20.93 30.99
C ASP A 361 -2.94 -19.59 30.26
N ILE A 362 -1.67 -19.21 30.05
CA ILE A 362 -1.26 -18.04 29.29
C ILE A 362 -0.96 -18.46 27.85
N VAL A 363 -1.26 -17.57 26.92
CA VAL A 363 -0.86 -17.67 25.52
C VAL A 363 -0.11 -16.40 25.11
N CYS A 364 0.94 -16.58 24.31
CA CYS A 364 1.67 -15.48 23.70
C CYS A 364 1.24 -15.33 22.25
N VAL A 365 0.81 -14.11 21.87
CA VAL A 365 0.51 -13.73 20.49
C VAL A 365 1.66 -12.93 19.94
N PHE A 366 2.35 -13.48 18.96
CA PHE A 366 3.58 -12.91 18.37
C PHE A 366 3.49 -12.83 16.85
N GLU A 367 4.48 -12.22 16.22
CA GLU A 367 4.63 -12.21 14.77
C GLU A 367 5.83 -13.07 14.36
N TYR A 368 5.67 -13.89 13.33
CA TYR A 368 6.80 -14.60 12.72
C TYR A 368 7.62 -13.61 11.92
N GLY A 369 8.89 -13.50 12.29
CA GLY A 369 9.89 -12.70 11.61
C GLY A 369 10.76 -13.54 10.70
N VAL A 370 11.10 -12.99 9.54
CA VAL A 370 12.04 -13.57 8.58
C VAL A 370 13.13 -12.54 8.31
N ASP A 371 14.38 -12.95 8.45
CA ASP A 371 15.53 -12.19 7.96
C ASP A 371 15.82 -12.60 6.51
N HIS A 372 15.58 -11.67 5.57
CA HIS A 372 15.54 -11.94 4.13
C HIS A 372 16.32 -10.90 3.31
N PRO A 373 17.66 -10.85 3.40
CA PRO A 373 18.46 -10.01 2.53
C PRO A 373 18.44 -10.51 1.08
N GLY A 374 18.10 -9.65 0.12
CA GLY A 374 18.09 -10.02 -1.30
C GLY A 374 17.26 -11.28 -1.58
N LEU A 375 17.86 -12.30 -2.18
CA LEU A 375 17.25 -13.60 -2.48
C LEU A 375 17.36 -14.64 -1.36
N ARG A 376 18.03 -14.34 -0.24
CA ARG A 376 18.42 -15.35 0.75
C ARG A 376 17.54 -15.28 1.99
N ILE A 377 17.22 -16.44 2.56
CA ILE A 377 16.57 -16.56 3.87
C ILE A 377 17.68 -16.85 4.89
N MET A 378 17.96 -15.89 5.75
CA MET A 378 19.04 -15.98 6.74
C MET A 378 18.56 -16.44 8.11
N GLY A 379 17.26 -16.27 8.39
CA GLY A 379 16.68 -16.69 9.66
C GLY A 379 15.16 -16.58 9.66
N VAL A 380 14.52 -17.46 10.43
CA VAL A 380 13.11 -17.35 10.82
C VAL A 380 13.06 -17.40 12.33
N GLY A 381 12.22 -16.56 12.92
CA GLY A 381 12.06 -16.49 14.36
C GLY A 381 10.77 -15.82 14.76
N ARG A 382 10.65 -15.51 16.05
CA ARG A 382 9.51 -14.80 16.63
C ARG A 382 9.94 -13.39 16.98
N PHE A 383 9.18 -12.39 16.56
CA PHE A 383 9.25 -11.06 17.18
C PHE A 383 8.55 -11.10 18.54
N TYR A 384 8.95 -10.23 19.46
CA TYR A 384 8.31 -10.15 20.78
C TYR A 384 6.80 -9.90 20.64
N GLY A 385 6.02 -10.70 21.36
CA GLY A 385 4.56 -10.69 21.34
C GLY A 385 3.95 -9.98 22.55
N LEU A 386 2.64 -10.16 22.73
CA LEU A 386 1.93 -9.80 23.95
C LEU A 386 1.24 -11.03 24.54
N HIS A 387 1.10 -11.05 25.86
CA HIS A 387 0.58 -12.21 26.61
C HIS A 387 -0.87 -12.03 27.05
N TYR A 388 -1.64 -13.10 26.97
CA TYR A 388 -3.07 -13.14 27.27
C TYR A 388 -3.43 -14.39 28.06
N ARG A 389 -4.45 -14.29 28.91
CA ARG A 389 -5.08 -15.42 29.59
C ARG A 389 -6.43 -15.70 28.94
N ILE A 390 -6.75 -16.98 28.74
CA ILE A 390 -8.06 -17.40 28.25
C ILE A 390 -8.97 -17.66 29.45
N ASP A 391 -10.07 -16.92 29.56
CA ASP A 391 -11.04 -17.07 30.65
C ASP A 391 -12.01 -18.24 30.40
N SER A 392 -12.86 -18.54 31.40
CA SER A 392 -13.85 -19.62 31.31
C SER A 392 -14.93 -19.42 30.25
N SER A 393 -15.10 -18.21 29.73
CA SER A 393 -16.00 -17.89 28.62
C SER A 393 -15.31 -18.01 27.25
N GLY A 394 -14.01 -18.33 27.22
CA GLY A 394 -13.17 -18.36 26.02
C GLY A 394 -12.71 -16.98 25.57
N GLY A 395 -12.87 -15.95 26.41
CA GLY A 395 -12.39 -14.59 26.19
C GLY A 395 -10.91 -14.46 26.50
N TRP A 396 -10.21 -13.62 25.74
CA TRP A 396 -8.78 -13.38 25.87
C TRP A 396 -8.53 -12.06 26.59
N GLU A 397 -7.95 -12.12 27.78
CA GLU A 397 -7.64 -10.96 28.60
C GLU A 397 -6.13 -10.71 28.64
N ARG A 398 -5.72 -9.45 28.43
CA ARG A 398 -4.31 -9.06 28.45
C ARG A 398 -3.73 -9.24 29.85
N VAL A 399 -2.56 -9.90 29.95
CA VAL A 399 -1.82 -10.08 31.22
C VAL A 399 -0.39 -9.59 31.08
N MET A 400 0.07 -8.74 32.00
CA MET A 400 1.46 -8.24 31.97
C MET A 400 2.44 -9.40 32.16
N HIS A 401 3.45 -9.47 31.29
CA HIS A 401 4.48 -10.51 31.29
C HIS A 401 5.86 -9.89 31.00
N GLU A 402 6.94 -10.51 31.49
CA GLU A 402 8.30 -9.98 31.33
C GLU A 402 8.80 -9.95 29.88
N ASP A 403 8.35 -10.92 29.08
CA ASP A 403 8.66 -11.04 27.64
C ASP A 403 7.72 -10.22 26.73
N ASP A 404 6.90 -9.33 27.30
CA ASP A 404 6.04 -8.47 26.50
C ASP A 404 6.87 -7.52 25.61
N CYS A 405 6.40 -7.34 24.38
CA CYS A 405 6.99 -6.40 23.43
C CYS A 405 7.04 -4.98 24.01
N THR A 406 8.23 -4.38 23.99
CA THR A 406 8.47 -3.04 24.54
C THR A 406 8.23 -1.90 23.53
N CYS A 407 7.63 -2.18 22.38
CA CYS A 407 7.40 -1.18 21.33
C CYS A 407 6.35 -0.12 21.69
N GLY A 408 5.61 -0.32 22.79
CA GLY A 408 4.59 0.61 23.27
C GLY A 408 3.26 0.57 22.50
N SER A 409 3.10 -0.34 21.53
CA SER A 409 1.84 -0.55 20.81
C SER A 409 1.03 -1.71 21.38
N ASP A 410 -0.28 -1.70 21.18
CA ASP A 410 -1.22 -2.71 21.70
C ASP A 410 -1.32 -3.98 20.86
N HIS A 411 -0.56 -4.04 19.75
CA HIS A 411 -0.59 -5.12 18.76
C HIS A 411 -2.02 -5.48 18.27
N ALA A 412 -2.97 -4.53 18.30
CA ALA A 412 -4.38 -4.84 18.01
C ALA A 412 -4.63 -5.31 16.57
N GLU A 413 -3.70 -5.10 15.63
CA GLU A 413 -3.83 -5.67 14.27
C GLU A 413 -3.75 -7.20 14.29
N ASN A 414 -2.97 -7.79 15.21
CA ASN A 414 -2.88 -9.23 15.36
C ASN A 414 -4.26 -9.78 15.72
N PHE A 415 -4.95 -9.17 16.67
CA PHE A 415 -6.33 -9.57 17.04
C PHE A 415 -7.38 -9.25 15.97
N SER A 416 -7.18 -8.22 15.15
CA SER A 416 -8.00 -8.02 13.95
C SER A 416 -7.82 -9.19 12.97
N LEU A 417 -6.58 -9.66 12.73
CA LEU A 417 -6.30 -10.84 11.91
C LEU A 417 -6.87 -12.11 12.52
N LEU A 418 -6.61 -12.38 13.80
CA LEU A 418 -7.15 -13.55 14.50
C LEU A 418 -8.67 -13.61 14.38
N GLY A 419 -9.36 -12.48 14.54
CA GLY A 419 -10.82 -12.41 14.36
C GLY A 419 -11.29 -12.73 12.93
N ARG A 420 -10.52 -12.38 11.89
CA ARG A 420 -10.83 -12.76 10.50
C ARG A 420 -10.56 -14.23 10.23
N VAL A 421 -9.49 -14.77 10.81
CA VAL A 421 -9.12 -16.18 10.71
C VAL A 421 -10.16 -17.06 11.41
N ASP A 422 -10.55 -16.71 12.63
CA ASP A 422 -11.59 -17.40 13.40
C ASP A 422 -12.93 -17.49 12.63
N LEU A 423 -13.36 -16.37 12.04
CA LEU A 423 -14.51 -16.35 11.14
C LEU A 423 -14.31 -17.23 9.91
N SER A 424 -13.13 -17.20 9.30
CA SER A 424 -12.84 -17.98 8.11
C SER A 424 -12.81 -19.48 8.39
N LEU A 425 -12.39 -19.90 9.58
CA LEU A 425 -12.49 -21.28 10.06
C LEU A 425 -13.96 -21.67 10.23
N LYS A 426 -14.74 -20.83 10.93
CA LYS A 426 -16.18 -21.04 11.15
C LYS A 426 -16.96 -21.19 9.86
N ASP A 427 -16.70 -20.30 8.89
CA ASP A 427 -17.39 -20.25 7.60
C ASP A 427 -16.81 -21.27 6.59
N ARG A 428 -15.79 -22.04 6.99
CA ARG A 428 -15.09 -23.05 6.16
C ARG A 428 -14.43 -22.47 4.91
N TRP A 429 -13.98 -21.22 5.00
CA TRP A 429 -13.12 -20.57 4.00
C TRP A 429 -11.67 -21.00 4.18
N LEU A 430 -11.23 -21.19 5.43
CA LEU A 430 -10.06 -21.98 5.81
C LEU A 430 -10.52 -23.41 6.06
N LYS A 431 -9.93 -24.38 5.35
CA LYS A 431 -10.29 -25.81 5.47
C LYS A 431 -9.09 -26.63 5.90
N CYS A 432 -9.32 -27.57 6.81
CA CYS A 432 -8.35 -28.61 7.13
C CYS A 432 -8.16 -29.50 5.89
N VAL A 433 -6.94 -29.56 5.36
CA VAL A 433 -6.57 -30.41 4.21
C VAL A 433 -5.80 -31.65 4.65
N GLU A 434 -5.10 -31.56 5.78
CA GLU A 434 -4.47 -32.66 6.51
C GLU A 434 -4.38 -32.28 8.00
N PRO A 435 -4.17 -33.23 8.93
CA PRO A 435 -4.08 -32.93 10.35
C PRO A 435 -3.08 -31.82 10.64
N GLY A 436 -3.53 -30.74 11.28
CA GLY A 436 -2.69 -29.58 11.58
C GLY A 436 -2.44 -28.63 10.41
N LEU A 437 -3.00 -28.84 9.21
CA LEU A 437 -2.85 -27.91 8.09
C LEU A 437 -4.22 -27.42 7.59
N TYR A 438 -4.40 -26.11 7.67
CA TYR A 438 -5.58 -25.39 7.25
C TYR A 438 -5.22 -24.42 6.13
N VAL A 439 -5.98 -24.43 5.06
CA VAL A 439 -5.65 -23.70 3.83
C VAL A 439 -6.86 -22.90 3.39
N GLN A 440 -6.66 -21.63 3.10
CA GLN A 440 -7.72 -20.80 2.56
C GLN A 440 -7.97 -21.18 1.10
N ASN A 441 -9.25 -21.28 0.71
CA ASN A 441 -9.59 -21.59 -0.68
C ASN A 441 -8.88 -20.63 -1.66
N GLY A 442 -8.15 -21.19 -2.64
CA GLY A 442 -7.44 -20.44 -3.66
C GLY A 442 -5.99 -20.05 -3.31
N VAL A 443 -5.51 -20.37 -2.11
CA VAL A 443 -4.08 -20.24 -1.75
C VAL A 443 -3.30 -21.39 -2.38
N ASP A 444 -2.18 -21.05 -3.02
CA ASP A 444 -1.23 -22.02 -3.57
C ASP A 444 -0.31 -22.54 -2.46
N LEU A 445 -0.25 -23.86 -2.33
CA LEU A 445 0.53 -24.55 -1.31
C LEU A 445 1.98 -24.78 -1.70
N THR A 446 2.33 -24.48 -2.94
CA THR A 446 3.62 -24.83 -3.49
C THR A 446 4.65 -23.79 -3.07
N SER A 447 5.57 -24.19 -2.18
CA SER A 447 6.80 -23.44 -1.95
C SER A 447 7.72 -23.54 -3.16
N ASP A 448 8.43 -22.45 -3.45
CA ASP A 448 9.49 -22.44 -4.43
C ASP A 448 10.66 -23.29 -3.92
N PRO A 449 11.14 -24.29 -4.68
CA PRO A 449 12.21 -25.17 -4.24
C PRO A 449 13.56 -24.45 -4.03
N LEU A 450 13.73 -23.25 -4.60
CA LEU A 450 14.93 -22.42 -4.40
C LEU A 450 14.82 -21.52 -3.16
N ALA A 451 13.67 -21.49 -2.47
CA ALA A 451 13.53 -20.83 -1.18
C ALA A 451 14.14 -21.70 -0.07
N THR A 452 15.45 -21.54 0.17
CA THR A 452 16.21 -22.31 1.16
C THR A 452 17.09 -21.40 2.02
N TRP A 453 17.69 -21.98 3.08
CA TRP A 453 18.58 -21.28 4.01
C TRP A 453 19.91 -20.86 3.37
N GLY A 454 20.38 -19.67 3.74
CA GLY A 454 21.75 -19.23 3.49
C GLY A 454 22.10 -19.00 2.02
N GLU A 455 23.39 -18.96 1.73
CA GLU A 455 23.93 -18.92 0.37
C GLU A 455 23.77 -20.32 -0.28
N PRO A 456 23.22 -20.43 -1.50
CA PRO A 456 23.18 -21.71 -2.20
C PRO A 456 24.62 -22.17 -2.47
N SER A 457 24.87 -23.43 -2.11
CA SER A 457 26.14 -24.13 -2.32
C SER A 457 26.49 -24.34 -3.79
#